data_AF-A0A7V3DJY0-F1
#
_entry.id   AF-A0A7V3DJY0-F1
#
_cell.length_a   1.000
_cell.length_b   1.000
_cell.length_c   1.000
_cell.angle_alpha   90.00
_cell.angle_beta   90.00
_cell.angle_gamma   90.00
#
_symmetry.space_group_name_H-M   'P 1'
#
loop_
_entity.id
_entity.type
_entity.pdbx_description
1 polymer ?
#
loop_
_entity_poly.entity_id
_entity_poly.type
_entity_poly.pdbx_seq_one_letter_code
_entity_poly.pdbx_strand_id
1 'polypeptide(L)'
;MDSVAHVTRSGGKVTGPVSHGENTTSGRMENLRFEELLGQAEALSPTSGGVPVKEIRALAPAPYAIHGLETLSSSLKSSPASWQEQLRLYKEDQLLAHPGGDLVDLEAPNPLESPPPQEGFFQRIGKDLKDAAANLVNFFKDLFGGSTYRYVDENQEVKTAQRRGLLGTVLEFFKDLASGLSFGFFRPDGEPEPKNILERLSFAWQKVVGEALVDDLVLGLPSSAIHVLDDAALAAWNLLEVVPDATIGNLPGGRELVTTVFDNGQVLIDYITDCLPSGEAWMRVHAFEVNGNELIPPILYNLKLPERYGRDSRWSTVRNTPFRKTIETVGSLLADVALAKFTTHGPKTSKRRQ
;
A
#
# COMPACT_ATOMS: atom_id res chain seq x y z
N MET A 1 -61.67 -3.27 -40.49
CA MET A 1 -61.82 -1.79 -40.49
C MET A 1 -62.96 -1.52 -39.56
N ASP A 2 -62.63 -1.28 -38.30
CA ASP A 2 -63.52 -1.01 -37.17
C ASP A 2 -62.66 -0.23 -36.17
N SER A 3 -63.11 0.72 -35.35
CA SER A 3 -64.29 1.57 -35.32
C SER A 3 -64.05 2.50 -34.13
N VAL A 4 -64.39 3.78 -34.31
CA VAL A 4 -64.96 4.69 -33.30
C VAL A 4 -64.10 5.22 -32.13
N ALA A 5 -64.27 6.52 -31.95
CA ALA A 5 -63.63 7.47 -31.05
C ALA A 5 -64.06 7.38 -29.58
N HIS A 6 -63.30 8.02 -28.69
CA HIS A 6 -63.87 8.69 -27.52
C HIS A 6 -63.10 9.96 -27.11
N VAL A 7 -63.86 11.06 -27.04
CA VAL A 7 -63.61 12.35 -26.38
C VAL A 7 -64.04 12.19 -24.89
N THR A 8 -63.38 12.72 -23.86
CA THR A 8 -63.61 13.99 -23.09
C THR A 8 -62.95 13.78 -21.70
N ARG A 9 -62.15 14.68 -21.09
CA ARG A 9 -62.37 16.01 -20.47
C ARG A 9 -62.96 15.98 -19.03
N SER A 10 -62.10 16.16 -18.01
CA SER A 10 -62.32 16.92 -16.75
C SER A 10 -61.03 16.81 -15.91
N GLY A 11 -60.48 17.81 -15.19
CA GLY A 11 -61.08 18.95 -14.53
C GLY A 11 -61.05 18.72 -13.02
N GLY A 12 -59.99 19.13 -12.33
CA GLY A 12 -59.92 19.03 -10.86
C GLY A 12 -58.67 19.68 -10.27
N LYS A 13 -58.80 20.95 -9.86
CA LYS A 13 -57.84 21.68 -9.03
C LYS A 13 -58.36 21.62 -7.59
N VAL A 14 -57.57 21.09 -6.66
CA VAL A 14 -57.85 21.17 -5.22
C VAL A 14 -56.63 21.78 -4.53
N THR A 15 -56.91 22.85 -3.79
CA THR A 15 -56.02 23.64 -2.94
C THR A 15 -55.91 23.01 -1.54
N GLY A 16 -54.71 22.98 -0.96
CA GLY A 16 -54.52 22.76 0.48
C GLY A 16 -53.10 22.31 0.85
N PRO A 17 -52.47 22.88 1.90
CA PRO A 17 -51.08 22.58 2.26
C PRO A 17 -51.00 21.34 3.14
N VAL A 18 -50.04 20.46 2.87
CA VAL A 18 -49.65 19.40 3.81
C VAL A 18 -48.18 19.59 4.14
N SER A 19 -47.95 20.06 5.37
CA SER A 19 -46.67 20.01 6.04
C SER A 19 -46.31 18.56 6.36
N HIS A 20 -45.20 18.08 5.84
CA HIS A 20 -44.42 17.04 6.51
C HIS A 20 -42.95 17.46 6.47
N GLY A 21 -42.44 17.82 7.64
CA GLY A 21 -41.01 17.94 7.87
C GLY A 21 -40.43 16.53 8.00
N GLU A 22 -39.39 16.26 7.21
CA GLU A 22 -38.41 15.24 7.52
C GLU A 22 -37.03 15.89 7.55
N ASN A 23 -36.50 15.97 8.77
CA ASN A 23 -35.13 16.33 9.05
C ASN A 23 -34.20 15.26 8.47
N THR A 24 -33.47 15.62 7.41
CA THR A 24 -32.33 14.86 6.93
C THR A 24 -31.08 15.23 7.72
N THR A 25 -30.96 14.71 8.93
CA THR A 25 -29.69 14.61 9.67
C THR A 25 -29.16 13.18 9.55
N SER A 26 -28.64 12.80 8.39
CA SER A 26 -27.96 11.50 8.21
C SER A 26 -26.61 11.58 7.50
N GLY A 27 -26.05 12.79 7.28
CA GLY A 27 -24.72 12.97 6.68
C GLY A 27 -23.65 13.55 7.61
N ARG A 28 -24.00 13.87 8.87
CA ARG A 28 -23.11 14.61 9.79
C ARG A 28 -22.51 13.74 10.91
N MET A 29 -23.01 12.53 11.14
CA MET A 29 -22.57 11.70 12.27
C MET A 29 -21.30 10.88 12.02
N GLU A 30 -20.90 10.61 10.77
CA GLU A 30 -19.69 9.83 10.51
C GLU A 30 -18.40 10.68 10.54
N ASN A 31 -18.43 11.89 9.99
CA ASN A 31 -17.27 12.81 10.05
C ASN A 31 -16.98 13.31 11.47
N LEU A 32 -18.01 13.46 12.31
CA LEU A 32 -17.80 13.87 13.71
C LEU A 32 -17.01 12.81 14.49
N ARG A 33 -17.17 11.52 14.18
CA ARG A 33 -16.48 10.43 14.86
C ARG A 33 -14.98 10.39 14.55
N PHE A 34 -14.57 10.76 13.34
CA PHE A 34 -13.14 10.75 12.97
C PHE A 34 -12.38 11.91 13.61
N GLU A 35 -12.95 13.12 13.60
CA GLU A 35 -12.39 14.28 14.29
C GLU A 35 -12.38 14.09 15.82
N GLU A 36 -13.39 13.42 16.40
CA GLU A 36 -13.38 13.02 17.82
C GLU A 36 -12.27 12.02 18.13
N LEU A 37 -12.02 11.04 17.25
CA LEU A 37 -10.95 10.06 17.42
C LEU A 37 -9.56 10.69 17.30
N LEU A 38 -9.38 11.67 16.39
CA LEU A 38 -8.17 12.49 16.28
C LEU A 38 -7.96 13.34 17.54
N GLY A 39 -9.01 14.02 18.03
CA GLY A 39 -8.94 14.81 19.26
C GLY A 39 -8.67 13.97 20.52
N GLN A 40 -9.21 12.76 20.58
CA GLN A 40 -8.93 11.81 21.67
C GLN A 40 -7.51 11.23 21.58
N ALA A 41 -7.00 10.98 20.38
CA ALA A 41 -5.61 10.53 20.18
C ALA A 41 -4.60 11.62 20.56
N GLU A 42 -4.88 12.89 20.26
CA GLU A 42 -4.04 14.02 20.68
C GLU A 42 -4.04 14.20 22.21
N ALA A 43 -5.18 13.99 22.86
CA ALA A 43 -5.32 14.05 24.32
C ALA A 43 -4.61 12.90 25.07
N LEU A 44 -4.23 11.81 24.37
CA LEU A 44 -3.54 10.66 24.94
C LEU A 44 -2.00 10.71 24.77
N SER A 45 -1.45 11.83 24.30
CA SER A 45 0.00 12.05 24.27
C SER A 45 0.57 12.04 25.69
N PRO A 46 1.47 11.11 26.05
CA PRO A 46 1.98 10.99 27.41
C PRO A 46 2.82 12.21 27.79
N THR A 47 2.49 12.82 28.93
CA THR A 47 3.34 13.80 29.61
C THR A 47 4.68 13.16 30.00
N SER A 48 5.72 13.52 29.25
CA SER A 48 7.14 13.59 29.64
C SER A 48 7.63 12.59 30.69
N GLY A 49 7.97 11.37 30.24
CA GLY A 49 8.93 10.48 30.88
C GLY A 49 9.93 10.02 29.82
N GLY A 50 10.83 10.93 29.42
CA GLY A 50 11.63 10.79 28.20
C GLY A 50 12.75 9.76 28.30
N VAL A 51 12.76 8.80 27.37
CA VAL A 51 13.98 8.10 26.96
C VAL A 51 14.88 9.12 26.25
N PRO A 52 16.18 9.22 26.57
CA PRO A 52 17.05 10.21 25.95
C PRO A 52 17.18 10.01 24.43
N VAL A 53 16.73 11.01 23.67
CA VAL A 53 16.66 11.08 22.19
C VAL A 53 17.97 10.71 21.47
N LYS A 54 19.13 10.81 22.16
CA LYS A 54 20.44 10.41 21.62
C LYS A 54 20.56 8.90 21.35
N GLU A 55 19.87 8.04 22.11
CA GLU A 55 19.93 6.59 21.92
C GLU A 55 19.05 6.13 20.74
N ILE A 56 17.94 6.83 20.48
CA ILE A 56 17.00 6.50 19.38
C ILE A 56 17.61 6.84 18.01
N ARG A 57 18.37 7.94 17.90
CA ARG A 57 19.04 8.33 16.64
C ARG A 57 20.13 7.35 16.20
N ALA A 58 20.68 6.54 17.12
CA ALA A 58 21.69 5.53 16.80
C ALA A 58 21.10 4.19 16.32
N LEU A 59 19.77 4.04 16.43
CA LEU A 59 19.01 2.82 16.09
C LEU A 59 18.07 3.03 14.91
N ALA A 60 17.90 4.26 14.42
CA ALA A 60 17.11 4.55 13.24
C ALA A 60 17.97 4.28 11.99
N PRO A 61 17.62 3.30 11.14
CA PRO A 61 18.31 3.12 9.86
C PRO A 61 18.12 4.36 8.98
N ALA A 62 19.21 4.95 8.51
CA ALA A 62 19.18 5.95 7.45
C ALA A 62 18.90 5.20 6.13
N PRO A 63 17.91 5.60 5.32
CA PRO A 63 17.55 7.01 5.07
C PRO A 63 16.19 7.44 5.65
N TYR A 64 15.62 6.74 6.62
CA TYR A 64 14.29 7.05 7.12
C TYR A 64 14.34 8.06 8.27
N ALA A 65 13.75 9.23 8.04
CA ALA A 65 13.58 10.35 8.96
C ALA A 65 14.75 11.35 9.09
N ILE A 66 14.92 12.20 8.07
CA ILE A 66 15.22 13.63 8.31
C ILE A 66 14.46 14.47 7.26
N HIS A 67 13.62 15.41 7.71
CA HIS A 67 13.01 16.57 7.03
C HIS A 67 11.50 16.57 6.68
N GLY A 68 10.69 17.32 7.45
CA GLY A 68 9.62 18.13 6.82
C GLY A 68 8.46 18.66 7.69
N LEU A 69 8.62 19.84 8.33
CA LEU A 69 7.50 20.59 8.95
C LEU A 69 6.85 21.64 8.02
N GLU A 70 7.39 21.89 6.82
CA GLU A 70 6.86 22.94 5.94
C GLU A 70 5.60 22.52 5.16
N THR A 71 5.31 21.23 5.02
CA THR A 71 4.20 20.68 4.21
C THR A 71 2.89 20.47 4.99
N LEU A 72 2.88 20.64 6.32
CA LEU A 72 1.69 20.36 7.15
C LEU A 72 0.59 21.45 7.05
N SER A 73 0.94 22.68 6.65
CA SER A 73 -0.03 23.78 6.58
C SER A 73 -0.83 23.86 5.28
N SER A 74 -0.34 23.24 4.19
CA SER A 74 -0.99 23.27 2.86
C SER A 74 -2.01 22.14 2.65
N SER A 75 -1.90 21.03 3.39
CA SER A 75 -2.77 19.85 3.23
C SER A 75 -4.20 20.02 3.77
N LEU A 76 -4.48 21.11 4.49
CA LEU A 76 -5.80 21.38 5.10
C LEU A 76 -6.73 22.23 4.21
N LYS A 77 -6.31 22.60 2.98
CA LYS A 77 -7.04 23.55 2.12
C LYS A 77 -7.83 22.96 0.95
N SER A 78 -7.71 21.67 0.66
CA SER A 78 -8.56 20.99 -0.32
C SER A 78 -9.62 20.18 0.41
N SER A 79 -10.90 20.38 0.08
CA SER A 79 -11.96 19.46 0.52
C SER A 79 -11.56 18.04 0.14
N PRO A 80 -11.60 17.08 1.08
CA PRO A 80 -11.20 15.71 0.78
C PRO A 80 -12.09 15.18 -0.34
N ALA A 81 -11.48 14.46 -1.28
CA ALA A 81 -12.20 13.77 -2.34
C ALA A 81 -13.33 12.90 -1.74
N SER A 82 -14.41 12.67 -2.50
CA SER A 82 -15.50 11.81 -2.02
C SER A 82 -14.95 10.41 -1.67
N TRP A 83 -15.61 9.70 -0.77
CA TRP A 83 -15.19 8.35 -0.40
C TRP A 83 -15.05 7.42 -1.63
N GLN A 84 -15.95 7.56 -2.60
CA GLN A 84 -15.93 6.81 -3.86
C GLN A 84 -14.68 7.11 -4.68
N GLU A 85 -14.29 8.38 -4.74
CA GLU A 85 -13.08 8.82 -5.44
C GLU A 85 -11.83 8.28 -4.74
N GLN A 86 -11.76 8.36 -3.42
CA GLN A 86 -10.62 7.80 -2.67
C GLN A 86 -10.49 6.29 -2.83
N LEU A 87 -11.61 5.56 -2.86
CA LEU A 87 -11.63 4.13 -3.16
C LEU A 87 -11.17 3.87 -4.60
N ARG A 88 -11.62 4.66 -5.58
CA ARG A 88 -11.16 4.56 -6.98
C ARG A 88 -9.65 4.73 -7.07
N LEU A 89 -9.10 5.79 -6.48
CA LEU A 89 -7.65 6.06 -6.45
C LEU A 89 -6.88 4.90 -5.80
N TYR A 90 -7.41 4.33 -4.71
CA TYR A 90 -6.80 3.17 -4.05
C TYR A 90 -6.75 1.95 -4.97
N LYS A 91 -7.87 1.61 -5.62
CA LYS A 91 -7.94 0.48 -6.56
C LYS A 91 -6.99 0.68 -7.74
N GLU A 92 -6.95 1.89 -8.30
CA GLU A 92 -6.05 2.21 -9.40
C GLU A 92 -4.58 2.05 -9.04
N ASP A 93 -4.17 2.52 -7.86
CA ASP A 93 -2.79 2.33 -7.42
C ASP A 93 -2.43 0.84 -7.33
N GLN A 94 -3.33 0.00 -6.79
CA GLN A 94 -3.07 -1.43 -6.65
C GLN A 94 -3.04 -2.15 -8.02
N LEU A 95 -4.02 -1.88 -8.89
CA LEU A 95 -4.06 -2.43 -10.24
C LEU A 95 -2.90 -1.92 -11.13
N LEU A 96 -2.38 -0.71 -10.88
CA LEU A 96 -1.24 -0.17 -11.64
C LEU A 96 0.08 -0.86 -11.28
N ALA A 97 0.19 -1.42 -10.07
CA ALA A 97 1.43 -2.02 -9.60
C ALA A 97 1.73 -3.38 -10.27
N HIS A 98 0.71 -4.08 -10.77
CA HIS A 98 0.83 -5.47 -11.23
C HIS A 98 0.11 -5.77 -12.55
N PRO A 99 0.68 -6.67 -13.39
CA PRO A 99 -0.06 -7.31 -14.47
C PRO A 99 -1.39 -7.90 -13.98
N GLY A 100 -2.41 -7.81 -14.84
CA GLY A 100 -3.79 -8.17 -14.50
C GLY A 100 -4.71 -6.96 -14.43
N GLY A 101 -5.96 -7.23 -14.08
CA GLY A 101 -7.00 -6.21 -13.99
C GLY A 101 -7.47 -5.69 -15.35
N ASP A 102 -8.75 -5.35 -15.44
CA ASP A 102 -9.35 -4.79 -16.64
C ASP A 102 -9.55 -3.27 -16.56
N LEU A 103 -9.42 -2.68 -15.38
CA LEU A 103 -9.57 -1.23 -15.18
C LEU A 103 -8.30 -0.42 -15.52
N VAL A 104 -7.15 -1.06 -15.71
CA VAL A 104 -5.87 -0.42 -16.05
C VAL A 104 -5.21 -1.19 -17.22
N ASP A 105 -4.68 -0.48 -18.21
CA ASP A 105 -3.92 -1.10 -19.30
C ASP A 105 -2.43 -0.76 -19.20
N LEU A 106 -1.65 -1.69 -18.63
CA LEU A 106 -0.20 -1.51 -18.48
C LEU A 106 0.56 -1.47 -19.81
N GLU A 107 -0.03 -1.87 -20.93
CA GLU A 107 0.62 -1.78 -22.24
C GLU A 107 0.37 -0.45 -22.93
N ALA A 108 -0.67 0.28 -22.51
CA ALA A 108 -1.00 1.59 -23.05
C ALA A 108 0.04 2.67 -22.66
N PRO A 109 0.27 3.67 -23.52
CA PRO A 109 1.07 4.85 -23.18
C PRO A 109 0.54 5.62 -21.96
N ASN A 110 -0.78 5.59 -21.76
CA ASN A 110 -1.44 6.15 -20.58
C ASN A 110 -2.32 5.07 -19.92
N PRO A 111 -1.77 4.31 -18.94
CA PRO A 111 -2.47 3.18 -18.33
C PRO A 111 -3.78 3.50 -17.60
N LEU A 112 -3.97 4.77 -17.23
CA LEU A 112 -5.15 5.24 -16.50
C LEU A 112 -6.26 5.76 -17.41
N GLU A 113 -6.01 5.88 -18.71
CA GLU A 113 -7.09 6.13 -19.67
C GLU A 113 -7.88 4.85 -19.88
N SER A 114 -9.22 4.96 -19.84
CA SER A 114 -10.11 3.80 -19.88
C SER A 114 -9.77 2.88 -21.05
N PRO A 115 -9.38 1.62 -20.79
CA PRO A 115 -9.02 0.71 -21.87
C PRO A 115 -10.22 0.45 -22.78
N PRO A 116 -9.99 0.23 -24.08
CA PRO A 116 -11.05 -0.19 -24.97
C PRO A 116 -11.63 -1.52 -24.47
N PRO A 117 -12.96 -1.72 -24.50
CA PRO A 117 -13.55 -2.95 -24.02
C PRO A 117 -12.98 -4.16 -24.77
N GLN A 118 -12.50 -5.18 -24.04
CA GLN A 118 -12.08 -6.45 -24.64
C GLN A 118 -13.30 -7.25 -25.10
N GLU A 119 -13.57 -7.26 -26.41
CA GLU A 119 -14.82 -7.81 -26.96
C GLU A 119 -14.77 -9.31 -27.30
N GLY A 120 -13.57 -9.92 -27.39
CA GLY A 120 -13.41 -11.30 -27.87
C GLY A 120 -13.05 -12.34 -26.79
N PHE A 121 -13.72 -13.51 -26.83
CA PHE A 121 -13.41 -14.70 -26.03
C PHE A 121 -11.91 -15.03 -25.96
N PHE A 122 -11.26 -15.16 -27.12
CA PHE A 122 -9.84 -15.52 -27.20
C PHE A 122 -8.91 -14.39 -26.77
N GLN A 123 -9.35 -13.13 -26.90
CA GLN A 123 -8.57 -11.98 -26.43
C GLN A 123 -8.50 -11.98 -24.90
N ARG A 124 -9.62 -12.27 -24.25
CA ARG A 124 -9.73 -12.32 -22.78
C ARG A 124 -8.92 -13.45 -22.16
N ILE A 125 -9.17 -14.69 -22.60
CA ILE A 125 -8.36 -15.84 -22.15
C ILE A 125 -6.87 -15.62 -22.43
N GLY A 126 -6.55 -15.05 -23.61
CA GLY A 126 -5.18 -14.73 -23.97
C GLY A 126 -4.56 -13.67 -23.06
N LYS A 127 -5.33 -12.66 -22.65
CA LYS A 127 -4.94 -11.61 -21.71
C LYS A 127 -4.68 -12.21 -20.33
N ASP A 128 -5.61 -12.96 -19.76
CA ASP A 128 -5.45 -13.58 -18.43
C ASP A 128 -4.23 -14.51 -18.36
N LEU A 129 -4.02 -15.33 -19.40
CA LEU A 129 -2.83 -16.19 -19.51
C LEU A 129 -1.53 -15.39 -19.62
N LYS A 130 -1.57 -14.26 -20.34
CA LYS A 130 -0.43 -13.35 -20.48
C LYS A 130 -0.12 -12.65 -19.15
N ASP A 131 -1.14 -12.21 -18.43
CA ASP A 131 -1.00 -11.58 -17.12
C ASP A 131 -0.48 -12.58 -16.09
N ALA A 132 -1.01 -13.81 -16.08
CA ALA A 132 -0.49 -14.90 -15.26
C ALA A 132 0.99 -15.21 -15.57
N ALA A 133 1.36 -15.23 -16.85
CA ALA A 133 2.76 -15.43 -17.26
C ALA A 133 3.65 -14.23 -16.88
N ALA A 134 3.15 -13.00 -16.97
CA ALA A 134 3.87 -11.80 -16.59
C ALA A 134 4.13 -11.77 -15.07
N ASN A 135 3.12 -12.10 -14.26
CA ASN A 135 3.27 -12.25 -12.81
C ASN A 135 4.22 -13.41 -12.46
N LEU A 136 4.21 -14.53 -13.19
CA LEU A 136 5.21 -15.59 -13.00
C LEU A 136 6.64 -15.14 -13.34
N VAL A 137 6.81 -14.29 -14.37
CA VAL A 137 8.11 -13.69 -14.67
C VAL A 137 8.54 -12.72 -13.56
N ASN A 138 7.61 -11.92 -13.04
CA ASN A 138 7.87 -11.02 -11.93
C ASN A 138 8.25 -11.80 -10.66
N PHE A 139 7.58 -12.92 -10.36
CA PHE A 139 7.97 -13.85 -9.29
C PHE A 139 9.46 -14.24 -9.37
N PHE A 140 9.94 -14.61 -10.56
CA PHE A 140 11.36 -14.95 -10.71
C PHE A 140 12.25 -13.71 -10.57
N LYS A 141 11.85 -12.55 -11.12
CA LYS A 141 12.59 -11.31 -10.93
C LYS A 141 12.71 -10.96 -9.44
N ASP A 142 11.62 -11.02 -8.68
CA ASP A 142 11.57 -10.77 -7.24
C ASP A 142 12.29 -11.85 -6.42
N LEU A 143 12.38 -13.09 -6.91
CA LEU A 143 13.28 -14.07 -6.30
C LEU A 143 14.76 -13.66 -6.43
N PHE A 144 15.13 -12.99 -7.53
CA PHE A 144 16.50 -12.56 -7.82
C PHE A 144 16.76 -11.09 -7.44
N GLY A 145 16.60 -10.18 -8.41
CA GLY A 145 17.01 -8.77 -8.30
C GLY A 145 15.88 -7.76 -8.13
N GLY A 146 14.63 -8.23 -8.09
CA GLY A 146 13.44 -7.42 -8.02
C GLY A 146 12.72 -7.27 -9.36
N SER A 147 11.40 -7.17 -9.32
CA SER A 147 10.53 -6.80 -10.43
C SER A 147 10.34 -5.27 -10.48
N THR A 148 9.83 -4.78 -11.61
CA THR A 148 9.46 -3.38 -11.78
C THR A 148 7.95 -3.23 -11.64
N TYR A 149 7.50 -2.16 -10.98
CA TYR A 149 6.08 -1.82 -10.87
C TYR A 149 5.83 -0.36 -11.27
N ARG A 150 4.57 -0.03 -11.57
CA ARG A 150 4.18 1.33 -11.92
C ARG A 150 3.40 1.99 -10.79
N TYR A 151 3.50 3.31 -10.72
CA TYR A 151 2.80 4.12 -9.74
C TYR A 151 2.52 5.52 -10.30
N VAL A 152 1.62 6.26 -9.65
CA VAL A 152 1.36 7.67 -9.97
C VAL A 152 2.17 8.56 -9.04
N ASP A 153 3.08 9.37 -9.57
CA ASP A 153 3.92 10.27 -8.78
C ASP A 153 3.18 11.54 -8.30
N GLU A 154 3.91 12.45 -7.63
CA GLU A 154 3.37 13.72 -7.14
C GLU A 154 2.88 14.66 -8.26
N ASN A 155 3.41 14.51 -9.48
CA ASN A 155 3.03 15.30 -10.66
C ASN A 155 1.86 14.69 -11.43
N GLN A 156 1.26 13.61 -10.92
CA GLN A 156 0.22 12.81 -11.59
C GLN A 156 0.71 12.09 -12.86
N GLU A 157 2.01 11.83 -12.95
CA GLU A 157 2.60 11.06 -14.04
C GLU A 157 2.78 9.60 -13.62
N VAL A 158 2.54 8.68 -14.55
CA VAL A 158 2.85 7.26 -14.32
C VAL A 158 4.37 7.06 -14.41
N LYS A 159 4.97 6.60 -13.32
CA LYS A 159 6.40 6.29 -13.20
C LYS A 159 6.61 4.82 -12.94
N THR A 160 7.86 4.39 -13.03
CA THR A 160 8.28 3.02 -12.73
C THR A 160 9.25 3.04 -11.55
N ALA A 161 9.05 2.09 -10.63
CA ALA A 161 9.96 1.81 -9.53
C ALA A 161 10.36 0.34 -9.56
N GLN A 162 11.40 0.00 -8.79
CA GLN A 162 12.00 -1.32 -8.72
C GLN A 162 11.81 -1.86 -7.31
N ARG A 163 11.29 -3.09 -7.18
CA ARG A 163 11.21 -3.82 -5.91
C ARG A 163 12.57 -4.36 -5.52
N ARG A 164 12.75 -4.68 -4.23
CA ARG A 164 13.92 -5.46 -3.77
C ARG A 164 13.66 -6.94 -4.06
N GLY A 165 14.65 -7.60 -4.64
CA GLY A 165 14.63 -9.05 -4.85
C GLY A 165 15.23 -9.81 -3.67
N LEU A 166 14.75 -11.02 -3.41
CA LEU A 166 15.11 -11.81 -2.23
C LEU A 166 16.60 -12.18 -2.22
N LEU A 167 17.12 -12.78 -3.29
CA LEU A 167 18.54 -13.11 -3.37
C LEU A 167 19.42 -11.87 -3.43
N GLY A 168 18.95 -10.80 -4.09
CA GLY A 168 19.62 -9.49 -4.07
C GLY A 168 19.82 -8.98 -2.64
N THR A 169 18.75 -8.99 -1.83
CA THR A 169 18.81 -8.56 -0.43
C THR A 169 19.71 -9.46 0.43
N VAL A 170 19.73 -10.78 0.19
CA VAL A 170 20.71 -11.67 0.87
C VAL A 170 22.15 -11.26 0.53
N LEU A 171 22.43 -10.88 -0.71
CA LEU A 171 23.76 -10.46 -1.12
C LEU A 171 24.14 -9.11 -0.50
N GLU A 172 23.21 -8.14 -0.44
CA GLU A 172 23.43 -6.87 0.26
C GLU A 172 23.74 -7.09 1.74
N PHE A 173 23.00 -7.97 2.42
CA PHE A 173 23.27 -8.31 3.82
C PHE A 173 24.73 -8.72 4.05
N PHE A 174 25.26 -9.61 3.21
CA PHE A 174 26.65 -10.06 3.33
C PHE A 174 27.66 -8.99 2.94
N LYS A 175 27.35 -8.15 1.95
CA LYS A 175 28.18 -7.01 1.57
C LYS A 175 28.30 -6.01 2.71
N ASP A 176 27.19 -5.63 3.32
CA ASP A 176 27.15 -4.66 4.41
C ASP A 176 27.78 -5.21 5.68
N LEU A 177 27.52 -6.48 5.99
CA LEU A 177 28.21 -7.16 7.09
C LEU A 177 29.73 -7.18 6.87
N ALA A 178 30.20 -7.53 5.66
CA ALA A 178 31.63 -7.53 5.34
C ALA A 178 32.23 -6.11 5.37
N SER A 179 31.50 -5.12 4.83
CA SER A 179 31.89 -3.71 4.82
C SER A 179 32.07 -3.19 6.25
N GLY A 180 31.10 -3.45 7.12
CA GLY A 180 31.14 -3.06 8.52
C GLY A 180 32.22 -3.79 9.33
N LEU A 181 32.36 -5.12 9.18
CA LEU A 181 33.41 -5.90 9.86
C LEU A 181 34.83 -5.52 9.40
N SER A 182 34.96 -5.01 8.17
CA SER A 182 36.20 -4.48 7.64
C SER A 182 36.47 -3.03 8.05
N PHE A 183 35.60 -2.39 8.85
CA PHE A 183 35.72 -0.98 9.22
C PHE A 183 35.90 -0.05 8.00
N GLY A 184 35.20 -0.34 6.90
CA GLY A 184 35.25 0.43 5.66
C GLY A 184 36.48 0.19 4.78
N PHE A 185 37.24 -0.89 4.99
CA PHE A 185 38.28 -1.30 4.02
C PHE A 185 37.67 -1.94 2.76
N PHE A 186 36.64 -2.76 2.93
CA PHE A 186 35.81 -3.27 1.85
C PHE A 186 34.58 -2.36 1.71
N ARG A 187 34.38 -1.76 0.53
CA ARG A 187 33.34 -0.76 0.23
C ARG A 187 32.74 -1.03 -1.15
N PRO A 188 31.83 -2.00 -1.27
CA PRO A 188 31.31 -2.46 -2.55
C PRO A 188 30.48 -1.39 -3.26
N ASP A 189 29.90 -0.44 -2.52
CA ASP A 189 29.03 0.61 -3.05
C ASP A 189 29.79 1.91 -3.36
N GLY A 190 31.12 1.88 -3.19
CA GLY A 190 31.99 3.01 -3.50
C GLY A 190 31.89 4.15 -2.47
N GLU A 191 31.49 3.86 -1.24
CA GLU A 191 31.32 4.86 -0.19
C GLU A 191 32.66 5.55 0.14
N PRO A 192 32.63 6.78 0.67
CA PRO A 192 33.84 7.45 1.11
C PRO A 192 34.60 6.65 2.20
N GLU A 193 35.92 6.70 2.17
CA GLU A 193 36.72 6.00 3.18
C GLU A 193 36.60 6.71 4.54
N PRO A 194 36.29 5.98 5.64
CA PRO A 194 36.34 6.55 6.97
C PRO A 194 37.80 6.87 7.35
N LYS A 195 38.08 8.13 7.70
CA LYS A 195 39.43 8.68 7.79
C LYS A 195 40.09 8.45 9.16
N ASN A 196 39.30 8.34 10.22
CA ASN A 196 39.79 8.17 11.59
C ASN A 196 39.07 7.03 12.34
N ILE A 197 39.57 6.70 13.53
CA ILE A 197 39.04 5.57 14.32
C ILE A 197 37.55 5.76 14.67
N LEU A 198 37.13 6.98 15.03
CA LEU A 198 35.74 7.25 15.37
C LEU A 198 34.83 7.09 14.16
N GLU A 199 35.23 7.60 12.99
CA GLU A 199 34.51 7.39 11.73
C GLU A 199 34.45 5.91 11.36
N ARG A 200 35.54 5.15 11.56
CA ARG A 200 35.57 3.70 11.30
C ARG A 200 34.63 2.92 12.21
N LEU A 201 34.58 3.26 13.50
CA LEU A 201 33.65 2.65 14.45
C LEU A 201 32.20 3.01 14.13
N SER A 202 31.93 4.27 13.78
CA SER A 202 30.60 4.74 13.36
C SER A 202 30.16 4.06 12.07
N PHE A 203 31.06 3.94 11.09
CA PHE A 203 30.81 3.25 9.83
C PHE A 203 30.52 1.76 10.07
N ALA A 204 31.33 1.09 10.88
CA ALA A 204 31.11 -0.31 11.22
C ALA A 204 29.76 -0.53 11.92
N TRP A 205 29.40 0.36 12.86
CA TRP A 205 28.10 0.32 13.52
C TRP A 205 26.95 0.51 12.53
N GLN A 206 27.02 1.52 11.68
CA GLN A 206 25.99 1.81 10.67
C GLN A 206 25.81 0.63 9.72
N LYS A 207 26.90 0.09 9.17
CA LYS A 207 26.85 -1.03 8.22
C LYS A 207 26.36 -2.32 8.85
N VAL A 208 26.83 -2.67 10.05
CA VAL A 208 26.41 -3.92 10.71
C VAL A 208 24.99 -3.80 11.26
N VAL A 209 24.70 -2.76 12.04
CA VAL A 209 23.43 -2.66 12.78
C VAL A 209 22.35 -2.03 11.92
N GLY A 210 22.63 -0.91 11.26
CA GLY A 210 21.65 -0.20 10.43
C GLY A 210 21.35 -0.99 9.16
N GLU A 211 22.36 -1.19 8.33
CA GLU A 211 22.14 -1.70 6.98
C GLU A 211 21.96 -3.22 6.98
N ALA A 212 22.96 -4.00 7.42
CA ALA A 212 22.87 -5.46 7.38
C ALA A 212 21.75 -6.01 8.30
N LEU A 213 21.76 -5.69 9.60
CA LEU A 213 20.80 -6.30 10.53
C LEU A 213 19.39 -5.73 10.41
N VAL A 214 19.22 -4.41 10.32
CA VAL A 214 17.89 -3.81 10.28
C VAL A 214 17.35 -3.74 8.86
N ASP A 215 18.04 -3.08 7.93
CA ASP A 215 17.49 -2.83 6.60
C ASP A 215 17.43 -4.08 5.72
N ASP A 216 18.44 -4.94 5.76
CA ASP A 216 18.46 -6.14 4.91
C ASP A 216 17.83 -7.34 5.59
N LEU A 217 18.23 -7.69 6.81
CA LEU A 217 17.77 -8.91 7.46
C LEU A 217 16.35 -8.76 8.06
N VAL A 218 16.08 -7.71 8.82
CA VAL A 218 14.79 -7.53 9.51
C VAL A 218 13.70 -7.01 8.57
N LEU A 219 14.02 -6.04 7.71
CA LEU A 219 13.04 -5.42 6.81
C LEU A 219 13.12 -6.01 5.40
N GLY A 220 14.31 -6.05 4.82
CA GLY A 220 14.51 -6.38 3.41
C GLY A 220 14.14 -7.82 3.06
N LEU A 221 14.59 -8.81 3.82
CA LEU A 221 14.34 -10.22 3.52
C LEU A 221 12.85 -10.58 3.63
N PRO A 222 12.12 -10.22 4.70
CA PRO A 222 10.69 -10.45 4.76
C PRO A 222 9.92 -9.69 3.67
N SER A 223 10.24 -8.41 3.42
CA SER A 223 9.63 -7.61 2.34
C SER A 223 9.83 -8.28 0.96
N SER A 224 11.06 -8.68 0.65
CA SER A 224 11.37 -9.36 -0.61
C SER A 224 10.65 -10.71 -0.76
N ALA A 225 10.49 -11.45 0.35
CA ALA A 225 9.71 -12.68 0.36
C ALA A 225 8.21 -12.42 0.12
N ILE A 226 7.67 -11.32 0.66
CA ILE A 226 6.30 -10.89 0.39
C ILE A 226 6.12 -10.60 -1.10
N HIS A 227 7.05 -9.89 -1.76
CA HIS A 227 6.97 -9.63 -3.21
C HIS A 227 6.89 -10.92 -4.03
N VAL A 228 7.70 -11.92 -3.68
CA VAL A 228 7.66 -13.25 -4.32
C VAL A 228 6.30 -13.92 -4.10
N LEU A 229 5.74 -13.85 -2.89
CA LEU A 229 4.43 -14.42 -2.58
C LEU A 229 3.29 -13.71 -3.30
N ASP A 230 3.38 -12.40 -3.39
CA ASP A 230 2.44 -11.49 -4.05
C ASP A 230 2.31 -11.83 -5.54
N ASP A 231 3.42 -11.84 -6.28
CA ASP A 231 3.43 -12.22 -7.69
C ASP A 231 2.98 -13.67 -7.93
N ALA A 232 3.31 -14.59 -7.03
CA ALA A 232 2.81 -15.98 -7.12
C ALA A 232 1.29 -16.05 -6.92
N ALA A 233 0.76 -15.30 -5.96
CA ALA A 233 -0.67 -15.24 -5.68
C ALA A 233 -1.43 -14.59 -6.84
N LEU A 234 -0.90 -13.51 -7.41
CA LEU A 234 -1.48 -12.84 -8.57
C LEU A 234 -1.41 -13.71 -9.83
N ALA A 235 -0.30 -14.40 -10.08
CA ALA A 235 -0.22 -15.36 -11.19
C ALA A 235 -1.28 -16.46 -11.08
N ALA A 236 -1.49 -16.99 -9.87
CA ALA A 236 -2.56 -17.95 -9.61
C ALA A 236 -3.95 -17.32 -9.78
N TRP A 237 -4.13 -16.08 -9.34
CA TRP A 237 -5.39 -15.34 -9.45
C TRP A 237 -5.80 -15.10 -10.91
N ASN A 238 -4.87 -14.63 -11.76
CA ASN A 238 -5.14 -14.46 -13.19
C ASN A 238 -5.38 -15.82 -13.88
N LEU A 239 -4.69 -16.88 -13.48
CA LEU A 239 -4.97 -18.22 -14.02
C LEU A 239 -6.38 -18.72 -13.64
N LEU A 240 -6.87 -18.35 -12.45
CA LEU A 240 -8.24 -18.65 -12.04
C LEU A 240 -9.28 -17.88 -12.84
N GLU A 241 -8.95 -16.69 -13.36
CA GLU A 241 -9.83 -15.85 -14.20
C GLU A 241 -10.15 -16.46 -15.56
N VAL A 242 -9.21 -17.24 -16.12
CA VAL A 242 -9.37 -17.95 -17.39
C VAL A 242 -10.64 -18.81 -17.44
N VAL A 243 -11.01 -19.44 -16.32
CA VAL A 243 -12.17 -20.34 -16.25
C VAL A 243 -13.51 -19.60 -16.36
N PRO A 244 -13.82 -18.59 -15.51
CA PRO A 244 -15.01 -17.78 -15.65
C PRO A 244 -15.04 -17.00 -16.98
N ASP A 245 -13.89 -16.57 -17.51
CA ASP A 245 -13.82 -15.93 -18.83
C ASP A 245 -14.18 -16.88 -19.98
N ALA A 246 -13.77 -18.14 -19.85
CA ALA A 246 -14.15 -19.19 -20.79
C ALA A 246 -15.62 -19.64 -20.65
N THR A 247 -16.32 -19.28 -19.58
CA THR A 247 -17.66 -19.82 -19.27
C THR A 247 -18.74 -18.73 -19.16
N ILE A 248 -18.76 -17.99 -18.05
CA ILE A 248 -19.81 -17.01 -17.70
C ILE A 248 -19.52 -15.65 -18.34
N GLY A 249 -18.24 -15.34 -18.60
CA GLY A 249 -17.80 -14.05 -19.11
C GLY A 249 -18.38 -13.66 -20.48
N ASN A 250 -18.91 -14.60 -21.25
CA ASN A 250 -19.52 -14.35 -22.56
C ASN A 250 -21.04 -14.14 -22.51
N LEU A 251 -21.63 -14.20 -21.31
CA LEU A 251 -23.05 -13.94 -21.12
C LEU A 251 -23.30 -12.44 -20.88
N PRO A 252 -24.50 -11.91 -21.20
CA PRO A 252 -24.87 -10.54 -20.87
C PRO A 252 -24.70 -10.25 -19.37
N GLY A 253 -23.91 -9.24 -19.01
CA GLY A 253 -23.57 -8.90 -17.63
C GLY A 253 -22.54 -9.83 -16.95
N GLY A 254 -22.27 -11.01 -17.52
CA GLY A 254 -21.26 -11.95 -17.01
C GLY A 254 -19.85 -11.36 -17.08
N ARG A 255 -19.54 -10.63 -18.15
CA ARG A 255 -18.26 -9.92 -18.28
C ARG A 255 -18.00 -8.93 -17.14
N GLU A 256 -18.93 -8.00 -16.93
CA GLU A 256 -18.81 -6.98 -15.88
C GLU A 256 -18.66 -7.62 -14.50
N LEU A 257 -19.41 -8.71 -14.25
CA LEU A 257 -19.29 -9.48 -13.02
C LEU A 257 -17.91 -10.09 -12.85
N VAL A 258 -17.37 -10.77 -13.87
CA VAL A 258 -16.06 -11.43 -13.79
C VAL A 258 -14.96 -10.38 -13.59
N THR A 259 -14.88 -9.37 -14.45
CA THR A 259 -13.97 -8.23 -14.31
C THR A 259 -14.04 -7.62 -12.91
N THR A 260 -15.25 -7.35 -12.38
CA THR A 260 -15.40 -6.77 -11.04
C THR A 260 -14.88 -7.68 -9.95
N VAL A 261 -15.12 -8.99 -10.04
CA VAL A 261 -14.67 -9.97 -9.04
C VAL A 261 -13.15 -10.09 -9.07
N PHE A 262 -12.53 -10.20 -10.25
CA PHE A 262 -11.10 -10.43 -10.37
C PHE A 262 -10.27 -9.17 -10.11
N ASP A 263 -10.68 -8.00 -10.58
CA ASP A 263 -10.04 -6.74 -10.24
C ASP A 263 -10.08 -6.47 -8.73
N ASN A 264 -11.24 -6.67 -8.09
CA ASN A 264 -11.34 -6.52 -6.63
C ASN A 264 -10.52 -7.58 -5.87
N GLY A 265 -10.41 -8.79 -6.42
CA GLY A 265 -9.60 -9.85 -5.83
C GLY A 265 -8.11 -9.55 -5.89
N GLN A 266 -7.62 -9.00 -7.01
CA GLN A 266 -6.25 -8.50 -7.14
C GLN A 266 -5.99 -7.40 -6.10
N VAL A 267 -6.85 -6.38 -6.04
CA VAL A 267 -6.76 -5.30 -5.02
C VAL A 267 -6.76 -5.85 -3.60
N LEU A 268 -7.49 -6.94 -3.33
CA LEU A 268 -7.53 -7.59 -2.02
C LEU A 268 -6.24 -8.36 -1.71
N ILE A 269 -5.66 -9.06 -2.70
CA ILE A 269 -4.38 -9.74 -2.56
C ILE A 269 -3.31 -8.70 -2.20
N ASP A 270 -3.20 -7.63 -2.97
CA ASP A 270 -2.25 -6.54 -2.75
C ASP A 270 -2.44 -5.91 -1.37
N TYR A 271 -3.69 -5.64 -0.98
CA TYR A 271 -4.00 -5.12 0.36
C TYR A 271 -3.51 -6.05 1.47
N ILE A 272 -3.71 -7.37 1.32
CA ILE A 272 -3.29 -8.34 2.33
C ILE A 272 -1.76 -8.38 2.41
N THR A 273 -1.06 -8.48 1.27
CA THR A 273 0.41 -8.55 1.22
C THR A 273 1.06 -7.26 1.72
N ASP A 274 0.52 -6.10 1.37
CA ASP A 274 0.93 -4.80 1.88
C ASP A 274 0.84 -4.70 3.41
N CYS A 275 -0.21 -5.29 4.00
CA CYS A 275 -0.46 -5.23 5.45
C CYS A 275 0.31 -6.28 6.27
N LEU A 276 0.91 -7.29 5.63
CA LEU A 276 1.72 -8.29 6.34
C LEU A 276 2.95 -7.64 7.00
N PRO A 277 3.52 -8.24 8.06
CA PRO A 277 4.73 -7.71 8.68
C PRO A 277 5.86 -7.54 7.65
N SER A 278 6.40 -6.33 7.55
CA SER A 278 7.37 -5.88 6.51
C SER A 278 6.81 -5.69 5.10
N GLY A 279 5.50 -5.75 4.91
CA GLY A 279 4.82 -5.27 3.70
C GLY A 279 4.82 -3.74 3.63
N GLU A 280 4.52 -3.18 2.46
CA GLU A 280 4.63 -1.75 2.20
C GLU A 280 3.74 -0.90 3.10
N ALA A 281 2.46 -1.29 3.28
CA ALA A 281 1.56 -0.61 4.21
C ALA A 281 2.02 -0.76 5.66
N TRP A 282 2.45 -1.97 6.05
CA TRP A 282 2.95 -2.22 7.40
C TRP A 282 4.14 -1.31 7.74
N MET A 283 5.08 -1.14 6.80
CA MET A 283 6.24 -0.25 6.94
C MET A 283 5.84 1.22 7.05
N ARG A 284 4.84 1.68 6.28
CA ARG A 284 4.29 3.04 6.41
C ARG A 284 3.63 3.27 7.77
N VAL A 285 2.82 2.32 8.23
CA VAL A 285 2.07 2.44 9.49
C VAL A 285 2.99 2.47 10.71
N HIS A 286 4.07 1.68 10.68
CA HIS A 286 5.05 1.58 11.77
C HIS A 286 6.16 2.63 11.73
N ALA A 287 6.14 3.50 10.72
CA ALA A 287 7.09 4.59 10.59
C ALA A 287 6.87 5.67 11.65
N PHE A 288 7.95 6.19 12.19
CA PHE A 288 7.96 7.35 13.08
C PHE A 288 8.77 8.50 12.46
N GLU A 289 8.57 9.72 12.96
CA GLU A 289 9.41 10.87 12.63
C GLU A 289 10.07 11.42 13.90
N VAL A 290 11.35 11.73 13.81
CA VAL A 290 12.07 12.51 14.84
C VAL A 290 12.40 13.87 14.25
N ASN A 291 11.73 14.91 14.75
CA ASN A 291 11.96 16.29 14.33
C ASN A 291 12.51 17.12 15.50
N GLY A 292 13.83 17.33 15.50
CA GLY A 292 14.50 18.00 16.62
C GLY A 292 14.38 17.20 17.92
N ASN A 293 13.54 17.70 18.84
CA ASN A 293 13.22 17.07 20.13
C ASN A 293 11.81 16.44 20.15
N GLU A 294 11.05 16.54 19.05
CA GLU A 294 9.72 15.97 18.93
C GLU A 294 9.82 14.59 18.27
N LEU A 295 9.21 13.58 18.90
CA LEU A 295 9.00 12.26 18.32
C LEU A 295 7.52 12.16 17.96
N ILE A 296 7.23 12.06 16.67
CA ILE A 296 5.89 11.72 16.19
C ILE A 296 5.82 10.20 16.15
N PRO A 297 4.99 9.57 17.00
CA PRO A 297 4.93 8.12 17.11
C PRO A 297 4.40 7.47 15.81
N PRO A 298 4.61 6.15 15.66
CA PRO A 298 3.96 5.35 14.62
C PRO A 298 2.45 5.57 14.57
N ILE A 299 1.83 5.24 13.43
CA ILE A 299 0.42 5.50 13.10
C ILE A 299 0.13 7.00 12.96
N LEU A 300 0.41 7.81 13.99
CA LEU A 300 0.16 9.25 13.96
C LEU A 300 0.96 9.92 12.84
N TYR A 301 2.22 9.51 12.64
CA TYR A 301 3.01 9.99 11.53
C TYR A 301 2.33 9.69 10.18
N ASN A 302 1.95 8.43 9.92
CA ASN A 302 1.24 8.04 8.70
C ASN A 302 -0.07 8.83 8.50
N LEU A 303 -0.86 9.01 9.57
CA LEU A 303 -2.12 9.75 9.52
C LEU A 303 -1.92 11.24 9.22
N LYS A 304 -0.86 11.86 9.75
CA LYS A 304 -0.57 13.30 9.57
C LYS A 304 0.07 13.66 8.22
N LEU A 305 0.67 12.70 7.52
CA LEU A 305 1.30 12.99 6.22
C LEU A 305 0.29 13.52 5.18
N PRO A 306 0.68 14.40 4.25
CA PRO A 306 -0.16 14.76 3.13
C PRO A 306 -0.45 13.54 2.23
N GLU A 307 -1.45 13.64 1.35
CA GLU A 307 -1.75 12.58 0.35
C GLU A 307 -0.55 12.30 -0.56
N ARG A 308 0.25 13.33 -0.86
CA ARG A 308 1.46 13.25 -1.67
C ARG A 308 2.68 13.60 -0.82
N TYR A 309 3.60 12.64 -0.69
CA TYR A 309 4.82 12.81 0.09
C TYR A 309 6.00 12.04 -0.52
N GLY A 310 6.78 12.72 -1.36
CA GLY A 310 7.88 12.15 -2.13
C GLY A 310 9.23 12.17 -1.44
N ARG A 311 9.33 12.74 -0.23
CA ARG A 311 10.61 12.82 0.51
C ARG A 311 11.04 11.49 1.13
N ASP A 312 10.10 10.57 1.29
CA ASP A 312 10.33 9.26 1.88
C ASP A 312 9.84 8.20 0.90
N SER A 313 10.72 7.23 0.60
CA SER A 313 10.46 6.21 -0.42
C SER A 313 9.18 5.42 -0.13
N ARG A 314 8.83 5.21 1.15
CA ARG A 314 7.65 4.45 1.58
C ARG A 314 6.32 5.06 1.15
N TRP A 315 6.28 6.38 0.93
CA TRP A 315 5.08 7.11 0.47
C TRP A 315 5.23 7.68 -0.95
N SER A 316 6.45 7.72 -1.49
CA SER A 316 6.73 8.30 -2.80
C SER A 316 5.98 7.64 -3.96
N THR A 317 5.54 6.39 -3.76
CA THR A 317 4.90 5.56 -4.78
C THR A 317 3.40 5.34 -4.56
N VAL A 318 2.75 6.02 -3.61
CA VAL A 318 1.32 5.85 -3.34
C VAL A 318 0.58 7.18 -3.22
N ARG A 319 -0.73 7.16 -3.56
CA ARG A 319 -1.66 8.21 -3.13
C ARG A 319 -2.12 7.90 -1.71
N ASN A 320 -1.56 8.59 -0.71
CA ASN A 320 -1.83 8.36 0.71
C ASN A 320 -3.17 9.02 1.15
N THR A 321 -4.27 8.66 0.49
CA THR A 321 -5.60 9.20 0.77
C THR A 321 -6.07 8.86 2.19
N PRO A 322 -7.01 9.64 2.78
CA PRO A 322 -7.64 9.29 4.05
C PRO A 322 -8.18 7.84 4.10
N PHE A 323 -8.77 7.37 2.99
CA PHE A 323 -9.22 5.99 2.85
C PHE A 323 -8.07 4.99 2.98
N ARG A 324 -7.01 5.13 2.16
CA ARG A 324 -5.83 4.24 2.18
C ARG A 324 -5.25 4.17 3.58
N LYS A 325 -4.94 5.33 4.18
CA LYS A 325 -4.38 5.45 5.53
C LYS A 325 -5.18 4.63 6.53
N THR A 326 -6.50 4.76 6.49
CA THR A 326 -7.40 4.10 7.44
C THR A 326 -7.37 2.59 7.28
N ILE A 327 -7.60 2.08 6.07
CA ILE A 327 -7.71 0.63 5.84
C ILE A 327 -6.36 -0.06 6.06
N GLU A 328 -5.26 0.53 5.60
CA GLU A 328 -3.91 -0.03 5.74
C GLU A 328 -3.44 -0.02 7.19
N THR A 329 -3.80 1.02 7.94
CA THR A 329 -3.52 1.08 9.39
C THR A 329 -4.28 -0.02 10.13
N VAL A 330 -5.57 -0.19 9.85
CA VAL A 330 -6.37 -1.26 10.46
C VAL A 330 -5.82 -2.64 10.09
N GLY A 331 -5.53 -2.86 8.81
CA GLY A 331 -4.97 -4.13 8.31
C GLY A 331 -3.64 -4.48 8.95
N SER A 332 -2.70 -3.53 8.99
CA SER A 332 -1.36 -3.73 9.58
C SER A 332 -1.44 -4.04 11.07
N LEU A 333 -2.29 -3.32 11.81
CA LEU A 333 -2.49 -3.58 13.25
C LEU A 333 -3.14 -4.95 13.52
N LEU A 334 -4.04 -5.40 12.66
CA LEU A 334 -4.61 -6.75 12.75
C LEU A 334 -3.55 -7.82 12.48
N ALA A 335 -2.64 -7.57 11.53
CA ALA A 335 -1.50 -8.44 11.28
C ALA A 335 -0.58 -8.55 12.50
N ASP A 336 -0.33 -7.44 13.21
CA ASP A 336 0.45 -7.46 14.46
C ASP A 336 -0.21 -8.30 15.54
N VAL A 337 -1.54 -8.18 15.72
CA VAL A 337 -2.30 -9.00 16.67
C VAL A 337 -2.22 -10.49 16.29
N ALA A 338 -2.34 -10.81 15.00
CA ALA A 338 -2.21 -12.19 14.52
C ALA A 338 -0.81 -12.74 14.79
N LEU A 339 0.24 -11.97 14.51
CA LEU A 339 1.63 -12.32 14.78
C LEU A 339 1.87 -12.54 16.28
N ALA A 340 1.40 -11.63 17.14
CA ALA A 340 1.53 -11.74 18.59
C ALA A 340 0.82 -12.99 19.13
N LYS A 341 -0.36 -13.34 18.59
CA LYS A 341 -1.05 -14.59 18.95
C LYS A 341 -0.27 -15.82 18.52
N PHE A 342 0.28 -15.82 17.32
CA PHE A 342 1.05 -16.95 16.79
C PHE A 342 2.34 -17.19 17.57
N THR A 343 3.06 -16.12 17.94
CA THR A 343 4.31 -16.21 18.71
C THR A 343 4.09 -16.59 20.18
N THR A 344 2.97 -16.18 20.78
CA THR A 344 2.62 -16.55 22.17
C THR A 344 2.04 -17.96 22.32
N HIS A 345 1.49 -18.55 21.25
CA HIS A 345 0.88 -19.90 21.26
C HIS A 345 1.66 -20.92 20.41
N GLY A 346 2.88 -20.60 19.99
CA GLY A 346 3.73 -21.49 19.20
C GLY A 346 3.92 -22.85 19.87
N PRO A 347 3.96 -23.96 19.10
CA PRO A 347 4.13 -25.29 19.66
C PRO A 347 5.43 -25.33 20.47
N LYS A 348 5.35 -25.75 21.73
CA LYS A 348 6.52 -26.01 22.59
C LYS A 348 7.27 -27.21 22.01
N THR A 349 8.08 -27.01 20.97
CA THR A 349 8.91 -28.04 20.35
C THR A 349 10.20 -28.25 21.15
N SER A 350 10.06 -28.65 22.41
CA SER A 350 11.08 -29.47 23.04
C SER A 350 10.39 -30.41 24.04
N LYS A 351 10.11 -31.64 23.62
CA LYS A 351 10.04 -32.72 24.62
C LYS A 351 11.43 -32.80 25.23
N ARG A 352 11.56 -32.34 26.47
CA ARG A 352 12.72 -32.60 27.31
C ARG A 352 12.92 -34.12 27.32
N ARG A 353 13.99 -34.64 26.70
CA ARG A 353 14.36 -36.05 26.87
C ARG A 353 14.62 -36.24 28.37
N GLN A 354 13.78 -37.05 29.02
CA GLN A 354 14.00 -37.51 30.39
C GLN A 354 14.98 -38.68 30.38
#